data_AF-A0A950LPP9-F1
#
_entry.id   AF-A0A950LPP9-F1
#
_cell.length_a   1.000
_cell.length_b   1.000
_cell.length_c   1.000
_cell.angle_alpha   90.00
_cell.angle_beta   90.00
_cell.angle_gamma   90.00
#
_symmetry.space_group_name_H-M   'P 1'
#
loop_
_entity.id
_entity.type
_entity.pdbx_description
1 polymer ?
#
loop_
_entity_poly.entity_id
_entity_poly.type
_entity_poly.pdbx_seq_one_letter_code
_entity_poly.pdbx_strand_id
1 'polypeptide(L)'
;MTTRRRTDDSAPLGVGAELKRAIGAGNRERREGLRRLSAAQSASVAGSQRNDLLPPLELIELRLDDLKLGPRRLRKLDPAHVREVANSIVRLGFSVPVLVGKGNVVINGEVAVAAARLVGLDRIPCVRVGHLSESEQRVLRLAVNRLAEKGEWDLEALKIEFSELITLDAPIEIAGFAPDEIDAIVCLDPVDGVERGPLAPKPGVAAVARRGDLYLCGRHRVLCGDAADHATLRRLMAAPASGGAMRPPGRRAALPARNRPLARLMLTDEPFNVPIAGNVTNGPHREFVMASGEMSPAEYLAFNEAWMAAVLPHLVSGGVLATFIDWRGYPTVDAAALSLS
;
A
#
# COMPACT_ATOMS: atom_id res chain seq x y z
N MET A 1 10.01 70.73 -4.24
CA MET A 1 9.12 70.42 -3.10
C MET A 1 8.00 69.52 -3.61
N THR A 2 8.18 68.21 -3.51
CA THR A 2 7.27 67.19 -4.06
C THR A 2 6.87 66.28 -2.91
N THR A 3 5.62 66.39 -2.49
CA THR A 3 5.00 65.68 -1.37
C THR A 3 4.71 64.23 -1.77
N ARG A 4 5.37 63.26 -1.11
CA ARG A 4 5.01 61.83 -1.19
C ARG A 4 3.75 61.57 -0.35
N ARG A 5 2.65 61.19 -0.99
CA ARG A 5 1.50 60.55 -0.33
C ARG A 5 1.92 59.18 0.20
N ARG A 6 1.77 58.96 1.51
CA ARG A 6 1.68 57.60 2.10
C ARG A 6 0.33 57.02 1.72
N THR A 7 0.32 55.91 1.00
CA THR A 7 -0.86 55.05 0.86
C THR A 7 -0.98 54.22 2.13
N ASP A 8 -2.08 54.42 2.85
CA ASP A 8 -2.46 53.67 4.04
C ASP A 8 -3.26 52.44 3.57
N ASP A 9 -2.56 51.32 3.37
CA ASP A 9 -3.18 50.03 3.06
C ASP A 9 -3.64 49.36 4.36
N SER A 10 -4.82 49.75 4.84
CA SER A 10 -5.56 49.00 5.86
C SER A 10 -6.99 48.74 5.41
N ALA A 11 -7.14 47.86 4.41
CA ALA A 11 -8.45 47.29 4.08
C ALA A 11 -8.94 46.40 5.24
N PRO A 12 -10.19 46.55 5.72
CA PRO A 12 -10.73 45.74 6.80
C PRO A 12 -10.81 44.27 6.37
N LEU A 13 -10.23 43.40 7.20
CA LEU A 13 -10.20 41.96 6.98
C LEU A 13 -11.64 41.42 7.07
N GLY A 14 -12.13 40.81 6.00
CA GLY A 14 -13.49 40.26 5.97
C GLY A 14 -13.76 39.28 7.12
N VAL A 15 -14.98 39.31 7.66
CA VAL A 15 -15.47 38.58 8.85
C VAL A 15 -14.99 37.12 8.95
N GLY A 16 -14.81 36.42 7.81
CA GLY A 16 -14.29 35.04 7.77
C GLY A 16 -12.80 34.89 8.15
N ALA A 17 -11.97 35.91 7.93
CA ALA A 17 -10.55 35.91 8.29
C ALA A 17 -10.33 36.20 9.79
N GLU A 18 -11.23 36.95 10.41
CA GLU A 18 -11.26 37.15 11.87
C GLU A 18 -11.73 35.89 12.59
N LEU A 19 -12.78 35.22 12.11
CA LEU A 19 -13.24 33.95 12.66
C LEU A 19 -12.16 32.86 12.58
N LYS A 20 -11.46 32.74 11.44
CA LYS A 20 -10.33 31.79 11.31
C LYS A 20 -9.17 32.10 12.26
N ARG A 21 -8.87 33.38 12.49
CA ARG A 21 -7.83 33.79 13.46
C ARG A 21 -8.25 33.53 14.91
N ALA A 22 -9.49 33.84 15.26
CA ALA A 22 -10.05 33.56 16.59
C ALA A 22 -10.05 32.06 16.90
N ILE A 23 -10.45 31.22 15.93
CA ILE A 23 -10.37 29.76 16.02
C ILE A 23 -8.90 29.32 16.13
N GLY A 24 -7.99 29.91 15.35
CA GLY A 24 -6.57 29.58 15.36
C GLY A 24 -5.87 29.89 16.69
N ALA A 25 -6.20 31.03 17.32
CA ALA A 25 -5.69 31.43 18.63
C ALA A 25 -6.23 30.53 19.75
N GLY A 26 -7.56 30.33 19.81
CA GLY A 26 -8.18 29.41 20.77
C GLY A 26 -7.70 27.97 20.62
N ASN A 27 -7.41 27.53 19.39
CA ASN A 27 -6.84 26.20 19.14
C ASN A 27 -5.37 26.06 19.58
N ARG A 28 -4.59 27.14 19.69
CA ARG A 28 -3.20 27.08 20.18
C ARG A 28 -3.18 26.96 21.71
N GLU A 29 -3.89 27.83 22.41
CA GLU A 29 -4.05 27.74 23.86
C GLU A 29 -4.69 26.41 24.28
N ARG A 30 -5.70 25.95 23.54
CA ARG A 30 -6.30 24.63 23.76
C ARG A 30 -5.32 23.49 23.49
N ARG A 31 -4.41 23.60 22.52
CA ARG A 31 -3.38 22.57 22.24
C ARG A 31 -2.32 22.52 23.33
N GLU A 32 -1.86 23.66 23.83
CA GLU A 32 -0.94 23.71 24.98
C GLU A 32 -1.61 23.24 26.26
N GLY A 33 -2.86 23.63 26.49
CA GLY A 33 -3.69 23.11 27.57
C GLY A 33 -3.89 21.60 27.47
N LEU A 34 -4.22 21.06 26.29
CA LEU A 34 -4.36 19.62 26.05
C LEU A 34 -3.03 18.86 26.21
N ARG A 35 -1.89 19.44 25.84
CA ARG A 35 -0.57 18.84 26.07
C ARG A 35 -0.26 18.76 27.56
N ARG A 36 -0.52 19.83 28.31
CA ARG A 36 -0.37 19.85 29.78
C ARG A 36 -1.35 18.88 30.45
N LEU A 37 -2.59 18.82 29.98
CA LEU A 37 -3.62 17.88 30.46
C LEU A 37 -3.32 16.42 30.09
N SER A 38 -2.75 16.14 28.92
CA SER A 38 -2.36 14.78 28.50
C SER A 38 -1.15 14.27 29.30
N ALA A 39 -0.16 15.14 29.53
CA ALA A 39 0.97 14.86 30.42
C ALA A 39 0.51 14.66 31.87
N ALA A 40 -0.48 15.45 32.33
CA ALA A 40 -1.09 15.27 33.65
C ALA A 40 -1.99 14.03 33.72
N GLN A 41 -2.78 13.71 32.70
CA GLN A 41 -3.67 12.54 32.64
C GLN A 41 -2.92 11.22 32.62
N SER A 42 -1.75 11.18 31.97
CA SER A 42 -0.84 10.03 32.03
C SER A 42 -0.30 9.79 33.44
N ALA A 43 -0.28 10.84 34.28
CA ALA A 43 0.10 10.78 35.69
C ALA A 43 -1.11 10.73 36.68
N SER A 44 -2.33 11.05 36.23
CA SER A 44 -3.49 11.33 37.10
C SER A 44 -4.67 10.37 36.92
N VAL A 45 -4.44 9.09 36.63
CA VAL A 45 -5.49 8.07 36.59
C VAL A 45 -6.41 8.13 37.83
N ALA A 46 -5.97 8.73 38.95
CA ALA A 46 -6.75 8.91 40.18
C ALA A 46 -7.71 10.12 40.27
N GLY A 47 -7.77 11.05 39.30
CA GLY A 47 -8.53 12.30 39.44
C GLY A 47 -9.79 12.39 38.57
N SER A 48 -10.97 12.21 39.18
CA SER A 48 -12.31 12.14 38.53
C SER A 48 -12.57 10.86 37.74
N GLN A 49 -12.28 9.71 38.36
CA GLN A 49 -12.79 8.43 37.86
C GLN A 49 -14.31 8.39 38.01
N ARG A 50 -14.97 7.82 37.00
CA ARG A 50 -16.37 7.46 37.09
C ARG A 50 -16.52 6.38 38.17
N ASN A 51 -17.45 6.54 39.11
CA ASN A 51 -17.63 5.56 40.20
C ASN A 51 -18.36 4.29 39.73
N ASP A 52 -19.07 4.33 38.59
CA ASP A 52 -19.77 3.23 37.93
C ASP A 52 -19.01 2.79 36.66
N LEU A 53 -17.99 1.94 36.81
CA LEU A 53 -17.22 1.42 35.66
C LEU A 53 -17.98 0.36 34.83
N LEU A 54 -19.05 -0.21 35.38
CA LEU A 54 -19.89 -1.22 34.75
C LEU A 54 -21.36 -0.78 34.70
N PRO A 55 -21.68 0.31 33.99
CA PRO A 55 -23.07 0.71 33.83
C PRO A 55 -23.82 -0.36 33.05
N PRO A 56 -25.10 -0.63 33.37
CA PRO A 56 -25.89 -1.60 32.62
C PRO A 56 -26.02 -1.14 31.16
N LEU A 57 -25.76 -2.06 30.23
CA LEU A 57 -25.95 -1.86 28.81
C LEU A 57 -27.16 -2.66 28.35
N GLU A 58 -28.01 -2.02 27.56
CA GLU A 58 -29.23 -2.63 27.03
C GLU A 58 -28.98 -3.06 25.58
N LEU A 59 -29.10 -4.36 25.30
CA LEU A 59 -29.15 -4.90 23.95
C LEU A 59 -30.59 -4.81 23.44
N ILE A 60 -30.79 -4.10 22.34
CA ILE A 60 -32.09 -3.79 21.75
C ILE A 60 -32.04 -4.03 20.25
N GLU A 61 -33.17 -4.38 19.65
CA GLU A 61 -33.32 -4.36 18.19
C GLU A 61 -34.00 -3.07 17.75
N LEU A 62 -33.38 -2.36 16.82
CA LEU A 62 -33.92 -1.13 16.24
C LEU A 62 -34.15 -1.31 14.74
N ARG A 63 -35.22 -0.71 14.22
CA ARG A 63 -35.41 -0.58 12.77
C ARG A 63 -34.34 0.33 12.21
N LEU A 64 -33.84 0.03 11.01
CA LEU A 64 -32.83 0.86 10.37
C LEU A 64 -33.32 2.31 10.19
N ASP A 65 -34.60 2.51 9.90
CA ASP A 65 -35.20 3.83 9.69
C ASP A 65 -35.35 4.66 10.98
N ASP A 66 -35.27 4.02 12.13
CA ASP A 66 -35.28 4.70 13.43
C ASP A 66 -33.89 5.21 13.83
N LEU A 67 -32.82 4.78 13.13
CA LEU A 67 -31.44 5.16 13.41
C LEU A 67 -31.11 6.52 12.83
N LYS A 68 -30.47 7.36 13.64
CA LYS A 68 -30.04 8.71 13.26
C LYS A 68 -28.52 8.78 13.17
N LEU A 69 -28.02 9.29 12.06
CA LEU A 69 -26.60 9.55 11.92
C LEU A 69 -26.23 10.83 12.68
N GLY A 70 -25.03 10.87 13.25
CA GLY A 70 -24.56 12.05 13.96
C GLY A 70 -24.44 13.26 13.03
N PRO A 71 -24.49 14.50 13.57
CA PRO A 71 -24.55 15.74 12.78
C PRO A 71 -23.30 16.02 11.94
N ARG A 72 -22.22 15.28 12.19
CA ARG A 72 -20.97 15.35 11.43
C ARG A 72 -20.51 13.94 11.15
N ARG A 73 -20.19 13.68 9.88
CA ARG A 73 -19.54 12.45 9.42
C ARG A 73 -18.07 12.54 9.75
N LEU A 74 -17.66 11.83 10.81
CA LEU A 74 -16.28 11.89 11.30
C LEU A 74 -15.35 10.93 10.54
N ARG A 75 -15.91 9.90 9.90
CA ARG A 75 -15.23 9.02 8.96
C ARG A 75 -15.90 9.09 7.59
N LYS A 76 -15.10 8.94 6.54
CA LYS A 76 -15.62 8.75 5.18
C LYS A 76 -16.23 7.36 5.09
N LEU A 77 -17.39 7.26 4.44
CA LEU A 77 -18.00 6.00 4.11
C LEU A 77 -17.47 5.56 2.75
N ASP A 78 -16.63 4.54 2.75
CA ASP A 78 -16.08 3.97 1.52
C ASP A 78 -16.98 2.83 1.02
N PRO A 79 -17.49 2.88 -0.22
CA PRO A 79 -18.35 1.83 -0.77
C PRO A 79 -17.70 0.43 -0.81
N ALA A 80 -16.38 0.33 -0.99
CA ALA A 80 -15.71 -0.97 -0.98
C ALA A 80 -15.77 -1.60 0.42
N HIS A 81 -15.37 -0.86 1.44
CA HIS A 81 -15.49 -1.29 2.84
C HIS A 81 -16.94 -1.64 3.25
N VAL A 82 -17.95 -0.89 2.77
CA VAL A 82 -19.36 -1.24 3.03
C VAL A 82 -19.72 -2.62 2.45
N ARG A 83 -19.21 -2.98 1.27
CA ARG A 83 -19.45 -4.28 0.66
C ARG A 83 -18.73 -5.41 1.40
N GLU A 84 -17.51 -5.18 1.87
CA GLU A 84 -16.78 -6.14 2.70
C GLU A 84 -17.54 -6.47 3.98
N VAL A 85 -18.03 -5.44 4.70
CA VAL A 85 -18.86 -5.62 5.90
C VAL A 85 -20.18 -6.31 5.55
N ALA A 86 -20.79 -6.00 4.41
CA ALA A 86 -22.00 -6.70 3.95
C ALA A 86 -21.75 -8.18 3.69
N ASN A 87 -20.63 -8.55 3.05
CA ASN A 87 -20.24 -9.94 2.82
C ASN A 87 -20.01 -10.68 4.14
N SER A 88 -19.35 -10.02 5.09
CA SER A 88 -19.17 -10.56 6.46
C SER A 88 -20.52 -10.81 7.14
N ILE A 89 -21.46 -9.85 7.07
CA ILE A 89 -22.83 -10.01 7.62
C ILE A 89 -23.57 -11.18 6.96
N VAL A 90 -23.48 -11.33 5.64
CA VAL A 90 -24.15 -12.44 4.91
C VAL A 90 -23.62 -13.80 5.37
N ARG A 91 -22.33 -13.91 5.66
CA ARG A 91 -21.68 -15.18 5.98
C ARG A 91 -21.69 -15.51 7.47
N LEU A 92 -21.47 -14.52 8.34
CA LEU A 92 -21.28 -14.69 9.78
C LEU A 92 -22.44 -14.14 10.62
N GLY A 93 -23.41 -13.49 9.99
CA GLY A 93 -24.48 -12.77 10.68
C GLY A 93 -24.05 -11.40 11.19
N PHE A 94 -25.01 -10.63 11.69
CA PHE A 94 -24.76 -9.32 12.28
C PHE A 94 -24.27 -9.46 13.73
N SER A 95 -23.02 -9.89 13.89
CA SER A 95 -22.48 -10.36 15.17
C SER A 95 -21.95 -9.25 16.08
N VAL A 96 -21.73 -8.04 15.55
CA VAL A 96 -21.26 -6.88 16.33
C VAL A 96 -22.35 -5.81 16.38
N PRO A 97 -23.07 -5.64 17.51
CA PRO A 97 -24.15 -4.67 17.64
C PRO A 97 -23.70 -3.22 17.41
N VAL A 98 -24.59 -2.40 16.85
CA VAL A 98 -24.35 -0.96 16.65
C VAL A 98 -24.49 -0.22 17.97
N LEU A 99 -23.51 0.61 18.32
CA LEU A 99 -23.57 1.40 19.54
C LEU A 99 -24.43 2.66 19.31
N VAL A 100 -25.49 2.82 20.08
CA VAL A 100 -26.44 3.94 19.94
C VAL A 100 -26.56 4.76 21.23
N GLY A 101 -26.68 6.07 21.05
CA GLY A 101 -26.87 7.05 22.10
C GLY A 101 -28.34 7.37 22.35
N LYS A 102 -28.58 8.54 22.94
CA LYS A 102 -29.94 9.06 23.15
C LYS A 102 -30.60 9.36 21.79
N GLY A 103 -31.89 9.06 21.66
CA GLY A 103 -32.65 9.33 20.43
C GLY A 103 -32.19 8.51 19.21
N ASN A 104 -31.64 7.32 19.43
CA ASN A 104 -31.14 6.40 18.39
C ASN A 104 -30.02 6.98 17.51
N VAL A 105 -29.23 7.92 18.05
CA VAL A 105 -28.07 8.45 17.34
C VAL A 105 -26.94 7.41 17.33
N VAL A 106 -26.45 7.06 16.16
CA VAL A 106 -25.33 6.12 15.99
C VAL A 106 -24.04 6.73 16.54
N ILE A 107 -23.44 6.03 17.50
CA ILE A 107 -22.16 6.38 18.13
C ILE A 107 -21.02 5.59 17.49
N ASN A 108 -21.24 4.30 17.19
CA ASN A 108 -20.30 3.42 16.48
C ASN A 108 -21.05 2.47 15.54
N GLY A 109 -20.45 2.11 14.41
CA GLY A 109 -21.03 1.13 13.47
C GLY A 109 -21.76 1.74 12.27
N GLU A 110 -21.43 2.98 11.86
CA GLU A 110 -22.03 3.60 10.66
C GLU A 110 -21.87 2.75 9.38
N VAL A 111 -20.71 2.08 9.22
CA VAL A 111 -20.45 1.16 8.09
C VAL A 111 -21.36 -0.07 8.18
N ALA A 112 -21.53 -0.64 9.38
CA ALA A 112 -22.40 -1.79 9.60
C ALA A 112 -23.88 -1.45 9.33
N VAL A 113 -24.33 -0.23 9.69
CA VAL A 113 -25.67 0.27 9.32
C VAL A 113 -25.83 0.36 7.80
N ALA A 114 -24.83 0.89 7.08
CA ALA A 114 -24.86 0.97 5.63
C ALA A 114 -24.87 -0.42 4.98
N ALA A 115 -24.08 -1.35 5.50
CA ALA A 115 -24.02 -2.74 5.06
C ALA A 115 -25.35 -3.47 5.32
N ALA A 116 -25.98 -3.29 6.48
CA ALA A 116 -27.30 -3.82 6.79
C ALA A 116 -28.37 -3.36 5.79
N ARG A 117 -28.33 -2.08 5.39
CA ARG A 117 -29.21 -1.56 4.33
C ARG A 117 -28.92 -2.22 2.98
N LEU A 118 -27.65 -2.42 2.66
CA LEU A 118 -27.24 -3.06 1.41
C LEU A 118 -27.72 -4.52 1.32
N VAL A 119 -27.70 -5.27 2.42
CA VAL A 119 -28.17 -6.66 2.47
C VAL A 119 -29.69 -6.79 2.68
N GLY A 120 -30.41 -5.68 2.85
CA GLY A 120 -31.88 -5.67 2.94
C GLY A 120 -32.46 -6.01 4.31
N LEU A 121 -31.73 -5.81 5.40
CA LEU A 121 -32.28 -5.99 6.76
C LEU A 121 -33.24 -4.85 7.12
N ASP A 122 -34.32 -5.15 7.85
CA ASP A 122 -35.23 -4.13 8.41
C ASP A 122 -34.78 -3.67 9.81
N ARG A 123 -34.21 -4.61 10.59
CA ARG A 123 -33.81 -4.43 11.98
C ARG A 123 -32.38 -4.93 12.21
N ILE A 124 -31.68 -4.29 13.15
CA ILE A 124 -30.33 -4.70 13.57
C ILE A 124 -30.19 -4.67 15.08
N PRO A 125 -29.28 -5.48 15.66
CA PRO A 125 -28.95 -5.42 17.07
C PRO A 125 -28.15 -4.15 17.38
N CYS A 126 -28.54 -3.47 18.44
CA CYS A 126 -27.93 -2.25 18.93
C CYS A 126 -27.68 -2.34 20.43
N VAL A 127 -26.62 -1.70 20.91
CA VAL A 127 -26.36 -1.51 22.35
C VAL A 127 -26.56 -0.05 22.71
N ARG A 128 -27.39 0.24 23.71
CA ARG A 128 -27.72 1.60 24.11
C ARG A 128 -26.85 2.11 25.26
N VAL A 129 -26.19 3.24 25.06
CA VAL A 129 -25.38 3.96 26.08
C VAL A 129 -26.10 5.19 26.63
N GLY A 130 -27.32 4.99 27.11
CA GLY A 130 -28.20 6.08 27.58
C GLY A 130 -27.69 6.81 28.82
N HIS A 131 -26.80 6.17 29.60
CA HIS A 131 -26.18 6.71 30.81
C HIS A 131 -25.16 7.83 30.53
N LEU A 132 -24.74 8.01 29.28
CA LEU A 132 -23.78 9.06 28.90
C LEU A 132 -24.51 10.38 28.60
N SER A 133 -23.92 11.48 29.05
CA SER A 133 -24.25 12.82 28.60
C SER A 133 -23.94 13.01 27.11
N GLU A 134 -24.47 14.06 26.50
CA GLU A 134 -24.24 14.31 25.07
C GLU A 134 -22.77 14.57 24.73
N SER A 135 -22.04 15.26 25.63
CA SER A 135 -20.61 15.49 25.47
C SER A 135 -19.83 14.18 25.55
N GLU A 136 -20.15 13.31 26.51
CA GLU A 136 -19.54 11.99 26.65
C GLU A 136 -19.83 11.09 25.45
N GLN A 137 -21.06 11.07 24.92
CA GLN A 137 -21.40 10.33 23.70
C GLN A 137 -20.56 10.81 22.50
N ARG A 138 -20.34 12.13 22.38
CA ARG A 138 -19.51 12.70 21.32
C ARG A 138 -18.03 12.36 21.49
N VAL A 139 -17.53 12.30 22.72
CA VAL A 139 -16.16 11.85 23.02
C VAL A 139 -16.02 10.35 22.73
N LEU A 140 -16.99 9.53 23.16
CA LEU A 140 -16.99 8.09 22.92
C LEU A 140 -16.97 7.78 21.42
N ARG A 141 -17.77 8.49 20.62
CA ARG A 141 -17.75 8.38 19.15
C ARG A 141 -16.35 8.61 18.55
N LEU A 142 -15.56 9.51 19.11
CA LEU A 142 -14.16 9.70 18.69
C LEU A 142 -13.27 8.56 19.21
N ALA A 143 -13.45 8.18 20.47
CA ALA A 143 -12.61 7.19 21.15
C ALA A 143 -12.71 5.81 20.49
N VAL A 144 -13.91 5.28 20.26
CA VAL A 144 -14.10 3.94 19.66
C VAL A 144 -13.47 3.82 18.27
N ASN A 145 -13.53 4.89 17.47
CA ASN A 145 -12.92 4.91 16.14
C ASN A 145 -11.39 5.06 16.22
N ARG A 146 -10.89 6.00 17.04
CA ARG A 146 -9.44 6.30 17.10
C ARG A 146 -8.66 5.26 17.89
N LEU A 147 -9.24 4.67 18.93
CA LEU A 147 -8.54 3.68 19.74
C LEU A 147 -8.36 2.36 19.00
N ALA A 148 -9.34 1.97 18.16
CA ALA A 148 -9.20 0.80 17.28
C ALA A 148 -8.03 0.96 16.29
N GLU A 149 -7.78 2.17 15.78
CA GLU A 149 -6.65 2.47 14.87
C GLU A 149 -5.27 2.46 15.53
N LYS A 150 -5.19 2.42 16.87
CA LYS A 150 -3.91 2.45 17.59
C LYS A 150 -3.30 1.07 17.81
N GLY A 151 -4.07 0.00 17.60
CA GLY A 151 -3.57 -1.36 17.71
C GLY A 151 -2.66 -1.71 16.53
N GLU A 152 -1.73 -2.61 16.78
CA GLU A 152 -0.90 -3.24 15.75
C GLU A 152 -1.16 -4.75 15.81
N TRP A 153 -1.08 -5.40 14.65
CA TRP A 153 -1.20 -6.86 14.57
C TRP A 153 0.12 -7.52 15.00
N ASP A 154 0.01 -8.59 15.78
CA ASP A 154 1.10 -9.54 15.94
C ASP A 154 1.12 -10.45 14.71
N LEU A 155 2.03 -10.18 13.77
CA LEU A 155 2.05 -10.87 12.48
C LEU A 155 2.37 -12.36 12.61
N GLU A 156 3.14 -12.77 13.62
CA GLU A 156 3.45 -14.19 13.85
C GLU A 156 2.21 -14.93 14.34
N ALA A 157 1.50 -14.36 15.31
CA ALA A 157 0.24 -14.94 15.79
C ALA A 157 -0.83 -14.94 14.68
N LEU A 158 -0.90 -13.87 13.88
CA LEU A 158 -1.85 -13.74 12.77
C LEU A 158 -1.56 -14.74 11.65
N LYS A 159 -0.29 -15.00 11.33
CA LYS A 159 0.13 -16.05 10.39
C LYS A 159 -0.31 -17.43 10.83
N ILE A 160 -0.17 -17.75 12.12
CA ILE A 160 -0.62 -19.03 12.69
C ILE A 160 -2.14 -19.15 12.55
N GLU A 161 -2.89 -18.15 12.98
CA GLU A 161 -4.37 -18.15 12.90
C GLU A 161 -4.85 -18.35 11.45
N PHE A 162 -4.30 -17.61 10.48
CA PHE A 162 -4.67 -17.80 9.07
C PHE A 162 -4.30 -19.18 8.55
N SER A 163 -3.14 -19.72 8.92
CA SER A 163 -2.72 -21.06 8.49
C SER A 163 -3.64 -22.16 9.02
N GLU A 164 -4.11 -22.02 10.25
CA GLU A 164 -5.10 -22.93 10.86
C GLU A 164 -6.46 -22.82 10.16
N LEU A 165 -6.93 -21.59 9.91
CA LEU A 165 -8.19 -21.35 9.19
C LEU A 165 -8.16 -21.89 7.75
N ILE A 166 -7.05 -21.77 7.04
CA ILE A 166 -6.85 -22.36 5.70
C ILE A 166 -6.96 -23.88 5.77
N THR A 167 -6.36 -24.50 6.79
CA THR A 167 -6.43 -25.96 6.99
C THR A 167 -7.87 -26.44 7.25
N LEU A 168 -8.70 -25.56 7.82
CA LEU A 168 -10.13 -25.81 8.08
C LEU A 168 -11.04 -25.46 6.90
N ASP A 169 -10.51 -25.01 5.75
CA ASP A 169 -11.29 -24.52 4.60
C ASP A 169 -12.26 -23.37 5.00
N ALA A 170 -11.82 -22.51 5.93
CA ALA A 170 -12.58 -21.37 6.40
C ALA A 170 -12.47 -20.18 5.41
N PRO A 171 -13.52 -19.35 5.26
CA PRO A 171 -13.52 -18.22 4.34
C PRO A 171 -12.73 -17.04 4.91
N ILE A 172 -11.40 -17.06 4.82
CA ILE A 172 -10.54 -16.02 5.39
C ILE A 172 -10.67 -14.66 4.68
N GLU A 173 -11.18 -14.64 3.45
CA GLU A 173 -11.30 -13.45 2.61
C GLU A 173 -12.35 -12.46 3.15
N ILE A 174 -13.24 -12.90 4.04
CA ILE A 174 -14.24 -12.04 4.69
C ILE A 174 -13.74 -11.44 6.01
N ALA A 175 -12.49 -11.71 6.41
CA ALA A 175 -11.90 -11.16 7.64
C ALA A 175 -11.55 -9.67 7.53
N GLY A 176 -11.61 -9.09 6.32
CA GLY A 176 -11.33 -7.67 6.08
C GLY A 176 -9.86 -7.36 5.77
N PHE A 177 -9.07 -8.38 5.44
CA PHE A 177 -7.71 -8.26 4.91
C PHE A 177 -7.76 -8.37 3.38
N ALA A 178 -6.89 -7.64 2.68
CA ALA A 178 -6.77 -7.79 1.23
C ALA A 178 -6.13 -9.15 0.89
N PRO A 179 -6.45 -9.79 -0.26
CA PRO A 179 -5.88 -11.09 -0.60
C PRO A 179 -4.34 -11.09 -0.62
N ASP A 180 -3.72 -10.04 -1.15
CA ASP A 180 -2.27 -9.85 -1.16
C ASP A 180 -1.69 -9.61 0.23
N GLU A 181 -2.46 -9.02 1.15
CA GLU A 181 -2.07 -8.86 2.55
C GLU A 181 -2.06 -10.22 3.28
N ILE A 182 -3.10 -11.05 3.06
CA ILE A 182 -3.16 -12.43 3.58
C ILE A 182 -1.98 -13.24 3.04
N ASP A 183 -1.73 -13.20 1.74
CA ASP A 183 -0.60 -13.89 1.12
C ASP A 183 0.74 -13.43 1.70
N ALA A 184 0.90 -12.12 1.92
CA ALA A 184 2.10 -11.58 2.55
C ALA A 184 2.30 -12.08 3.99
N ILE A 185 1.22 -12.19 4.77
CA ILE A 185 1.26 -12.69 6.15
C ILE A 185 1.57 -14.20 6.18
N VAL A 186 0.93 -14.98 5.29
CA VAL A 186 1.01 -16.46 5.32
C VAL A 186 2.24 -17.00 4.61
N CYS A 187 2.55 -16.47 3.42
CA CYS A 187 3.54 -17.07 2.51
C CYS A 187 4.92 -16.44 2.61
N LEU A 188 5.04 -15.20 3.09
CA LEU A 188 6.35 -14.58 3.29
C LEU A 188 6.85 -14.93 4.69
N ASP A 189 7.96 -15.63 4.75
CA ASP A 189 8.73 -15.66 5.99
C ASP A 189 9.28 -14.24 6.24
N PRO A 190 9.39 -13.80 7.52
CA PRO A 190 10.04 -12.54 7.83
C PRO A 190 11.41 -12.54 7.16
N VAL A 191 11.57 -11.67 6.17
CA VAL A 191 12.79 -11.63 5.38
C VAL A 191 13.86 -11.02 6.26
N ASP A 192 14.68 -11.86 6.90
CA ASP A 192 15.98 -11.49 7.44
C ASP A 192 16.93 -11.15 6.28
N GLY A 193 16.58 -10.13 5.51
CA GLY A 193 17.21 -9.79 4.24
C GLY A 193 16.86 -8.40 3.74
N VAL A 194 16.28 -7.52 4.58
CA VAL A 194 16.29 -6.10 4.25
C VAL A 194 17.75 -5.66 4.26
N GLU A 195 18.25 -5.26 3.10
CA GLU A 195 19.63 -4.80 2.91
C GLU A 195 19.84 -3.53 3.76
N ARG A 196 20.39 -3.70 4.97
CA ARG A 196 20.62 -2.61 5.92
C ARG A 196 21.93 -1.90 5.57
N GLY A 197 21.86 -0.84 4.78
CA GLY A 197 23.01 -0.01 4.46
C GLY A 197 22.72 1.05 3.40
N PRO A 198 23.66 2.00 3.17
CA PRO A 198 23.55 2.91 2.04
C PRO A 198 23.66 2.12 0.72
N LEU A 199 22.57 2.08 -0.06
CA LEU A 199 22.52 1.47 -1.40
C LEU A 199 23.45 2.16 -2.40
N ALA A 200 23.81 3.43 -2.13
CA ALA A 200 24.75 4.16 -2.96
C ALA A 200 26.19 3.64 -2.72
N PRO A 201 26.95 3.34 -3.79
CA PRO A 201 28.36 3.03 -3.64
C PRO A 201 29.08 4.21 -2.97
N LYS A 202 30.07 3.90 -2.12
CA LYS A 202 30.89 4.93 -1.47
C LYS A 202 31.58 5.79 -2.55
N PRO A 203 31.68 7.12 -2.36
CA PRO A 203 32.37 7.99 -3.30
C PRO A 203 33.80 7.50 -3.58
N GLY A 204 34.19 7.45 -4.86
CA GLY A 204 35.54 7.06 -5.29
C GLY A 204 35.80 5.56 -5.40
N VAL A 205 34.83 4.70 -5.12
CA VAL A 205 34.98 3.25 -5.33
C VAL A 205 34.78 2.91 -6.80
N ALA A 206 35.76 2.21 -7.38
CA ALA A 206 35.62 1.66 -8.73
C ALA A 206 34.59 0.52 -8.75
N ALA A 207 33.69 0.54 -9.73
CA ALA A 207 32.75 -0.56 -9.94
C ALA A 207 33.54 -1.86 -10.17
N VAL A 208 33.26 -2.87 -9.34
CA VAL A 208 33.86 -4.20 -9.48
C VAL A 208 33.32 -4.90 -10.72
N ALA A 209 32.03 -4.73 -11.01
CA ALA A 209 31.38 -5.25 -12.20
C ALA A 209 31.58 -4.34 -13.40
N ARG A 210 32.08 -4.93 -14.48
CA ARG A 210 32.24 -4.30 -15.79
C ARG A 210 31.34 -4.97 -16.81
N ARG A 211 30.93 -4.20 -17.83
CA ARG A 211 30.15 -4.73 -18.95
C ARG A 211 30.93 -5.88 -19.60
N GLY A 212 30.28 -7.02 -19.75
CA GLY A 212 30.87 -8.26 -20.18
C GLY A 212 31.41 -9.15 -19.05
N ASP A 213 31.31 -8.78 -17.78
CA ASP A 213 31.62 -9.73 -16.71
C ASP A 213 30.48 -10.75 -16.56
N LEU A 214 30.87 -12.04 -16.43
CA LEU A 214 29.95 -13.16 -16.18
C LEU A 214 30.32 -13.79 -14.84
N TYR A 215 29.44 -13.64 -13.87
CA TYR A 215 29.54 -14.21 -12.53
C TYR A 215 28.82 -15.55 -12.49
N LEU A 216 29.49 -16.54 -11.90
CA LEU A 216 28.94 -17.89 -11.68
C LEU A 216 28.58 -18.03 -10.20
N CYS A 217 27.29 -18.19 -9.91
CA CYS A 217 26.71 -18.25 -8.57
C CYS A 217 26.11 -19.64 -8.35
N GLY A 218 26.97 -20.67 -8.37
CA GLY A 218 26.55 -22.08 -8.33
C GLY A 218 25.72 -22.45 -9.57
N ARG A 219 24.43 -22.75 -9.39
CA ARG A 219 23.50 -23.04 -10.49
C ARG A 219 23.04 -21.78 -11.24
N HIS A 220 23.21 -20.61 -10.62
CA HIS A 220 22.79 -19.32 -11.15
C HIS A 220 23.95 -18.59 -11.82
N ARG A 221 23.60 -17.63 -12.69
CA ARG A 221 24.56 -16.85 -13.47
C ARG A 221 24.07 -15.40 -13.50
N VAL A 222 25.01 -14.48 -13.40
CA VAL A 222 24.73 -13.05 -13.53
C VAL A 222 25.71 -12.48 -14.54
N LEU A 223 25.20 -11.82 -15.58
CA LEU A 223 26.02 -11.17 -16.59
C LEU A 223 25.76 -9.66 -16.55
N CYS A 224 26.82 -8.87 -16.41
CA CYS A 224 26.71 -7.41 -16.51
C CYS A 224 26.73 -7.05 -18.01
N GLY A 225 25.62 -6.57 -18.55
CA GLY A 225 25.48 -6.33 -19.97
C GLY A 225 24.16 -5.66 -20.32
N ASP A 226 23.87 -5.61 -21.62
CA ASP A 226 22.66 -4.99 -22.15
C ASP A 226 21.67 -6.08 -22.54
N ALA A 227 20.51 -6.10 -21.88
CA ALA A 227 19.50 -7.13 -22.08
C ALA A 227 18.87 -7.10 -23.49
N ALA A 228 18.99 -5.98 -24.22
CA ALA A 228 18.56 -5.89 -25.62
C ALA A 228 19.62 -6.39 -26.61
N ASP A 229 20.84 -6.69 -26.17
CA ASP A 229 21.90 -7.19 -27.03
C ASP A 229 21.86 -8.73 -27.14
N HIS A 230 21.61 -9.23 -28.35
CA HIS A 230 21.67 -10.65 -28.68
C HIS A 230 22.98 -11.33 -28.27
N ALA A 231 24.12 -10.63 -28.34
CA ALA A 231 25.41 -11.21 -27.97
C ALA A 231 25.54 -11.43 -26.45
N THR A 232 25.00 -10.49 -25.67
CA THR A 232 24.89 -10.55 -24.21
C THR A 232 24.04 -11.76 -23.79
N LEU A 233 22.81 -11.88 -24.28
CA LEU A 233 21.90 -12.98 -23.93
C LEU A 233 22.45 -14.33 -24.38
N ARG A 234 22.97 -14.41 -25.61
CA ARG A 234 23.61 -15.63 -26.12
C ARG A 234 24.75 -16.09 -25.21
N ARG A 235 25.54 -15.17 -24.66
CA ARG A 235 26.63 -15.52 -23.74
C ARG A 235 26.12 -15.98 -22.37
N LEU A 236 25.10 -15.32 -21.83
CA LEU A 236 24.46 -15.73 -20.58
C LEU A 236 23.91 -17.17 -20.68
N MET A 237 23.25 -17.48 -21.80
CA MET A 237 22.64 -18.78 -22.06
C MET A 237 23.66 -19.87 -22.43
N ALA A 238 24.77 -19.51 -23.12
CA ALA A 238 25.79 -20.48 -23.56
C ALA A 238 26.76 -20.95 -22.47
N ALA A 239 26.79 -20.32 -21.30
CA ALA A 239 27.69 -20.75 -20.23
C ALA A 239 27.30 -22.15 -19.69
N PRO A 240 28.23 -23.09 -19.53
CA PRO A 240 27.91 -24.39 -18.95
C PRO A 240 27.48 -24.20 -17.48
N ALA A 241 26.46 -24.96 -17.05
CA ALA A 241 26.17 -25.12 -15.63
C ALA A 241 27.31 -25.93 -15.01
N SER A 242 28.38 -25.28 -14.52
CA SER A 242 29.55 -26.01 -14.02
C SER A 242 29.49 -26.18 -12.51
N GLY A 243 29.19 -27.41 -12.08
CA GLY A 243 29.73 -28.00 -10.84
C GLY A 243 31.19 -28.45 -11.01
N GLY A 244 32.06 -27.62 -11.59
CA GLY A 244 33.47 -27.96 -11.82
C GLY A 244 34.37 -26.77 -11.55
N ALA A 245 35.39 -26.97 -10.71
CA ALA A 245 36.29 -25.95 -10.19
C ALA A 245 36.94 -25.06 -11.26
N MET A 246 37.21 -23.84 -10.84
CA MET A 246 37.74 -22.70 -11.58
C MET A 246 39.05 -23.00 -12.34
N ARG A 247 39.10 -22.66 -13.63
CA ARG A 247 40.35 -22.34 -14.35
C ARG A 247 40.25 -20.93 -14.94
N PRO A 248 41.37 -20.19 -15.04
CA PRO A 248 41.39 -18.78 -15.45
C PRO A 248 40.86 -18.58 -16.88
N PRO A 249 40.51 -17.33 -17.28
CA PRO A 249 39.69 -17.06 -18.44
C PRO A 249 40.47 -17.28 -19.75
N GLY A 250 40.45 -18.50 -20.25
CA GLY A 250 40.72 -18.82 -21.65
C GLY A 250 39.41 -18.82 -22.42
N ARG A 251 39.37 -18.17 -23.60
CA ARG A 251 38.24 -18.15 -24.53
C ARG A 251 37.73 -19.58 -24.78
N ARG A 252 36.66 -19.99 -24.10
CA ARG A 252 35.89 -21.17 -24.52
C ARG A 252 34.95 -20.76 -25.65
N ALA A 253 35.03 -21.48 -26.76
CA ALA A 253 34.09 -21.34 -27.87
C ALA A 253 32.66 -21.65 -27.40
N ALA A 254 31.69 -20.88 -27.89
CA ALA A 254 30.28 -21.05 -27.57
C ALA A 254 29.79 -22.45 -27.96
N LEU A 255 28.91 -23.05 -27.13
CA LEU A 255 28.23 -24.29 -27.48
C LEU A 255 27.45 -24.13 -28.80
N PRO A 256 27.44 -25.16 -29.68
CA PRO A 256 26.62 -25.17 -30.89
C PRO A 256 25.13 -25.01 -30.55
N ALA A 257 24.38 -24.33 -31.42
CA ALA A 257 23.01 -23.87 -31.16
C ALA A 257 22.04 -24.98 -30.73
N ARG A 258 22.25 -26.24 -31.18
CA ARG A 258 21.38 -27.39 -30.89
C ARG A 258 21.40 -27.89 -29.44
N ASN A 259 22.40 -27.51 -28.63
CA ASN A 259 22.55 -28.00 -27.24
C ASN A 259 22.54 -26.88 -26.18
N ARG A 260 21.97 -25.70 -26.51
CA ARG A 260 21.88 -24.60 -25.55
C ARG A 260 20.65 -24.77 -24.65
N PRO A 261 20.78 -24.53 -23.33
CA PRO A 261 19.60 -24.47 -22.47
C PRO A 261 18.70 -23.31 -22.94
N LEU A 262 17.40 -23.59 -23.03
CA LEU A 262 16.36 -22.59 -23.30
C LEU A 262 15.61 -22.29 -22.00
N ALA A 263 15.15 -21.06 -21.86
CA ALA A 263 14.34 -20.61 -20.75
C ALA A 263 12.87 -20.99 -20.97
N ARG A 264 12.16 -21.30 -19.87
CA ARG A 264 10.70 -21.49 -19.88
C ARG A 264 9.95 -20.19 -19.57
N LEU A 265 10.59 -19.31 -18.80
CA LEU A 265 10.13 -17.97 -18.46
C LEU A 265 11.32 -17.02 -18.64
N MET A 266 11.08 -15.89 -19.30
CA MET A 266 11.90 -14.70 -19.14
C MET A 266 11.05 -13.64 -18.45
N LEU A 267 11.56 -13.13 -17.34
CA LEU A 267 10.98 -12.01 -16.61
C LEU A 267 11.99 -10.86 -16.60
N THR A 268 11.57 -9.67 -17.03
CA THR A 268 12.39 -8.46 -17.02
C THR A 268 11.70 -7.32 -16.28
N ASP A 269 12.48 -6.42 -15.72
CA ASP A 269 12.03 -5.13 -15.22
C ASP A 269 12.58 -4.08 -16.18
N GLU A 270 11.82 -3.81 -17.25
CA GLU A 270 12.21 -2.86 -18.29
C GLU A 270 12.04 -1.42 -17.80
N PRO A 271 12.74 -0.43 -18.36
CA PRO A 271 12.47 0.96 -18.02
C PRO A 271 11.12 1.41 -18.58
N PHE A 272 10.33 2.12 -17.76
CA PHE A 272 8.91 2.39 -18.04
C PHE A 272 8.65 3.61 -18.94
N ASN A 273 9.69 4.33 -19.35
CA ASN A 273 9.60 5.58 -20.11
C ASN A 273 8.66 6.62 -19.48
N VAL A 274 8.76 6.76 -18.15
CA VAL A 274 8.08 7.81 -17.38
C VAL A 274 9.07 8.45 -16.40
N PRO A 275 8.89 9.74 -16.05
CA PRO A 275 9.73 10.39 -15.05
C PRO A 275 9.64 9.67 -13.70
N ILE A 276 10.74 9.57 -12.97
CA ILE A 276 10.76 8.97 -11.64
C ILE A 276 9.89 9.78 -10.67
N ALA A 277 10.05 11.11 -10.68
CA ALA A 277 9.30 12.00 -9.83
C ALA A 277 7.80 11.96 -10.15
N GLY A 278 6.98 11.62 -9.15
CA GLY A 278 5.53 11.57 -9.26
C GLY A 278 4.96 10.29 -9.91
N ASN A 279 5.81 9.34 -10.32
CA ASN A 279 5.39 8.00 -10.74
C ASN A 279 5.96 6.92 -9.82
N VAL A 280 7.29 6.86 -9.67
CA VAL A 280 7.97 5.85 -8.83
C VAL A 280 8.08 6.30 -7.38
N THR A 281 8.34 7.59 -7.16
CA THR A 281 8.55 8.16 -5.82
C THR A 281 8.17 9.65 -5.78
N ASN A 282 7.80 10.12 -4.60
CA ASN A 282 7.58 11.53 -4.30
C ASN A 282 8.85 12.23 -3.75
N GLY A 283 9.94 11.49 -3.58
CA GLY A 283 11.21 12.00 -3.05
C GLY A 283 12.19 12.51 -4.13
N PRO A 284 13.28 13.20 -3.73
CA PRO A 284 14.29 13.69 -4.66
C PRO A 284 15.25 12.56 -5.07
N HIS A 285 14.88 11.81 -6.10
CA HIS A 285 15.74 10.80 -6.70
C HIS A 285 16.22 11.26 -8.08
N ARG A 286 17.44 10.85 -8.48
CA ARG A 286 17.95 11.10 -9.84
C ARG A 286 17.14 10.30 -10.84
N GLU A 287 16.88 10.86 -12.01
CA GLU A 287 16.26 10.15 -13.14
C GLU A 287 17.09 8.95 -13.60
N PHE A 288 16.45 7.99 -14.26
CA PHE A 288 17.16 6.91 -14.93
C PHE A 288 17.94 7.47 -16.12
N VAL A 289 19.01 6.77 -16.50
CA VAL A 289 19.87 7.18 -17.61
C VAL A 289 19.17 6.99 -18.97
N MET A 290 18.12 6.17 -19.02
CA MET A 290 17.38 5.81 -20.24
C MET A 290 15.93 5.49 -19.89
N ALA A 291 15.02 5.82 -20.80
CA ALA A 291 13.58 5.62 -20.70
C ALA A 291 13.02 6.12 -19.35
N SER A 292 13.31 7.38 -19.05
CA SER A 292 12.75 8.18 -17.96
C SER A 292 11.72 9.22 -18.48
N GLY A 293 11.13 8.97 -19.64
CA GLY A 293 10.14 9.83 -20.30
C GLY A 293 10.67 10.60 -21.50
N GLU A 294 11.93 10.40 -21.89
CA GLU A 294 12.53 11.07 -23.04
C GLU A 294 12.23 10.42 -24.38
N MET A 295 11.83 9.14 -24.41
CA MET A 295 11.55 8.44 -25.66
C MET A 295 10.16 8.78 -26.17
N SER A 296 10.05 9.06 -27.47
CA SER A 296 8.77 9.11 -28.16
C SER A 296 8.07 7.74 -28.16
N PRO A 297 6.76 7.67 -28.41
CA PRO A 297 6.05 6.39 -28.50
C PRO A 297 6.66 5.41 -29.51
N ALA A 298 7.18 5.91 -30.64
CA ALA A 298 7.82 5.08 -31.67
C ALA A 298 9.19 4.54 -31.22
N GLU A 299 10.00 5.37 -30.56
CA GLU A 299 11.29 4.95 -30.00
C GLU A 299 11.09 3.92 -28.88
N TYR A 300 10.07 4.11 -28.04
CA TYR A 300 9.77 3.18 -26.96
C TYR A 300 9.18 1.85 -27.47
N LEU A 301 8.39 1.87 -28.54
CA LEU A 301 7.96 0.66 -29.23
C LEU A 301 9.17 -0.10 -29.79
N ALA A 302 10.06 0.58 -30.53
CA ALA A 302 11.25 -0.04 -31.10
C ALA A 302 12.18 -0.61 -30.03
N PHE A 303 12.30 0.05 -28.87
CA PHE A 303 13.02 -0.47 -27.71
C PHE A 303 12.43 -1.81 -27.22
N ASN A 304 11.10 -1.87 -27.09
CA ASN A 304 10.40 -3.08 -26.66
C ASN A 304 10.55 -4.23 -27.65
N GLU A 305 10.39 -3.95 -28.94
CA GLU A 305 10.62 -4.93 -30.00
C GLU A 305 12.05 -5.47 -29.97
N ALA A 306 13.05 -4.60 -29.77
CA ALA A 306 14.45 -4.99 -29.77
C ALA A 306 14.78 -5.97 -28.64
N TRP A 307 14.35 -5.70 -27.40
CA TRP A 307 14.68 -6.61 -26.29
C TRP A 307 13.90 -7.93 -26.39
N MET A 308 12.63 -7.89 -26.80
CA MET A 308 11.83 -9.11 -26.99
C MET A 308 12.42 -9.98 -28.11
N ALA A 309 12.80 -9.38 -29.24
CA ALA A 309 13.47 -10.07 -30.34
C ALA A 309 14.82 -10.69 -29.90
N ALA A 310 15.55 -10.03 -29.01
CA ALA A 310 16.79 -10.55 -28.44
C ALA A 310 16.57 -11.81 -27.59
N VAL A 311 15.45 -11.88 -26.86
CA VAL A 311 15.10 -12.99 -25.96
C VAL A 311 14.50 -14.19 -26.69
N LEU A 312 13.68 -13.98 -27.72
CA LEU A 312 12.91 -15.05 -28.38
C LEU A 312 13.73 -16.30 -28.76
N PRO A 313 14.96 -16.22 -29.32
CA PRO A 313 15.77 -17.40 -29.64
C PRO A 313 16.22 -18.22 -28.42
N HIS A 314 16.00 -17.70 -27.21
CA HIS A 314 16.39 -18.30 -25.95
C HIS A 314 15.21 -18.86 -25.15
N LEU A 315 13.98 -18.81 -25.70
CA LEU A 315 12.79 -19.39 -25.10
C LEU A 315 12.44 -20.74 -25.71
N VAL A 316 11.86 -21.64 -24.90
CA VAL A 316 11.21 -22.86 -25.40
C VAL A 316 9.93 -22.50 -26.16
N SER A 317 9.49 -23.39 -27.05
CA SER A 317 8.15 -23.31 -27.62
C SER A 317 7.11 -23.37 -26.48
N GLY A 318 6.17 -22.42 -26.46
CA GLY A 318 5.21 -22.23 -25.37
C GLY A 318 5.80 -21.60 -24.09
N GLY A 319 7.01 -21.04 -24.16
CA GLY A 319 7.60 -20.25 -23.09
C GLY A 319 6.91 -18.89 -22.91
N VAL A 320 7.13 -18.26 -21.76
CA VAL A 320 6.48 -17.00 -21.38
C VAL A 320 7.49 -15.86 -21.35
N LEU A 321 7.12 -14.72 -21.94
CA LEU A 321 7.71 -13.41 -21.71
C LEU A 321 6.86 -12.66 -20.69
N ALA A 322 7.49 -12.13 -19.64
CA ALA A 322 6.84 -11.32 -18.63
C ALA A 322 7.69 -10.07 -18.37
N THR A 323 7.01 -8.95 -18.14
CA THR A 323 7.66 -7.68 -17.79
C THR A 323 6.83 -6.90 -16.78
N PHE A 324 7.49 -6.03 -16.02
CA PHE A 324 6.83 -5.04 -15.17
C PHE A 324 6.76 -3.72 -15.94
N ILE A 325 5.63 -3.01 -15.84
CA ILE A 325 5.43 -1.75 -16.55
C ILE A 325 4.40 -0.85 -15.85
N ASP A 326 4.51 0.46 -16.04
CA ASP A 326 3.41 1.38 -15.73
C ASP A 326 2.21 1.10 -16.64
N TRP A 327 0.99 1.25 -16.14
CA TRP A 327 -0.23 0.95 -16.91
C TRP A 327 -0.32 1.73 -18.24
N ARG A 328 0.34 2.90 -18.35
CA ARG A 328 0.41 3.69 -19.57
C ARG A 328 1.28 3.06 -20.66
N GLY A 329 2.27 2.27 -20.27
CA GLY A 329 3.18 1.57 -21.18
C GLY A 329 2.60 0.27 -21.73
N TYR A 330 1.58 -0.30 -21.08
CA TYR A 330 0.95 -1.57 -21.48
C TYR A 330 0.62 -1.67 -22.98
N PRO A 331 -0.04 -0.68 -23.63
CA PRO A 331 -0.37 -0.80 -25.06
C PRO A 331 0.86 -0.91 -25.96
N THR A 332 1.99 -0.28 -25.59
CA THR A 332 3.24 -0.33 -26.35
C THR A 332 3.91 -1.70 -26.22
N VAL A 333 3.92 -2.26 -25.01
CA VAL A 333 4.47 -3.59 -24.73
C VAL A 333 3.65 -4.67 -25.45
N ASP A 334 2.32 -4.59 -25.38
CA ASP A 334 1.41 -5.49 -26.09
C ASP A 334 1.62 -5.42 -27.61
N ALA A 335 1.72 -4.21 -28.17
CA ALA A 335 1.99 -4.02 -29.59
C ALA A 335 3.35 -4.60 -30.03
N ALA A 336 4.41 -4.43 -29.24
CA ALA A 336 5.72 -5.02 -29.50
C ALA A 336 5.69 -6.57 -29.44
N ALA A 337 4.96 -7.14 -28.49
CA ALA A 337 4.81 -8.58 -28.39
C ALA A 337 4.05 -9.16 -29.61
N LEU A 338 2.99 -8.49 -30.04
CA LEU A 338 2.20 -8.88 -31.22
C LEU A 338 2.98 -8.74 -32.53
N SER A 339 3.91 -7.80 -32.65
CA SER A 339 4.72 -7.64 -33.87
C SER A 339 5.75 -8.76 -34.06
N LEU A 340 6.05 -9.51 -33.00
CA LEU A 340 7.02 -10.61 -32.98
C LEU A 340 6.38 -12.01 -32.93
N SER A 341 5.04 -12.08 -32.88
CA SER A 341 4.23 -13.31 -32.84
C SER A 341 3.91 -13.84 -34.24
#